data_AF-A0A6G0TE03-F1
#
_entry.id   AF-A0A6G0TE03-F1
#
_cell.length_a   1.000
_cell.length_b   1.000
_cell.length_c   1.000
_cell.angle_alpha   90.00
_cell.angle_beta   90.00
_cell.angle_gamma   90.00
#
_symmetry.space_group_name_H-M   'P 1'
#
loop_
_entity.id
_entity.type
_entity.pdbx_description
1 polymer ?
#
loop_
_entity_poly.entity_id
_entity_poly.type
_entity_poly.pdbx_seq_one_letter_code
_entity_poly.pdbx_strand_id
1 'polypeptide(L)'
;MAPKRLCSFTDKLQNEFPFIKKVKTENNFDVQCTVCLSTFSVSHGGKSDITYHMKSNKHKMAQKAALTCSKVNNFFTPLKANDESLKLAAKEITLAFHTVMHNHSFNSMTCTASLIRQIFNEKKFTCAKTKTRDLIVNILAPFAMENTIEGLKKANYISVLVDASNHKSVKLVPVIVRYFNPENGIKNDILDFSNLPRETAELIHNKIVSVLKKFELEEKIISFSGDNTNTNFGGIARKDKNNRNILGLGCCAHVIPNSIQYAADSLPIDIEIIYKEILSHSKTRWLSLYPAIERIILMFSALKSYFLSQNNCPNILKTFFEDETSILWLNFLQSQLKTINIYIKIIENQKLCAMELILIMEKLTEKLKNKRDDFFLPNWTASNQHIPELNSLTWVCLSKKDEINWSNIKPSISFLKLNFKITLNEEELYEQFKMFEQLLRKQTDEWQCKTS
;
A
#
# COMPACT_ATOMS: atom_id res chain seq x y z
N MET A 1 46.59 20.56 88.26
CA MET A 1 46.45 20.27 86.81
C MET A 1 46.27 21.59 86.08
N ALA A 2 47.14 21.92 85.11
CA ALA A 2 46.95 23.11 84.28
C ALA A 2 45.69 22.95 83.41
N PRO A 3 44.90 24.01 83.18
CA PRO A 3 43.72 23.93 82.31
C PRO A 3 44.16 23.55 80.89
N LYS A 4 43.61 22.47 80.35
CA LYS A 4 43.88 22.04 78.96
C LYS A 4 43.37 23.14 78.02
N ARG A 5 44.25 23.75 77.22
CA ARG A 5 43.86 24.67 76.15
C ARG A 5 43.01 23.92 75.12
N LEU A 6 41.82 24.43 74.85
CA LEU A 6 40.98 23.93 73.77
C LEU A 6 41.51 24.39 72.41
N CYS A 7 41.49 23.51 71.42
CA CYS A 7 41.88 23.83 70.04
C CYS A 7 40.68 24.31 69.23
N SER A 8 40.78 25.47 68.57
CA SER A 8 39.73 25.97 67.68
C SER A 8 40.00 25.59 66.21
N PHE A 9 38.92 25.50 65.43
CA PHE A 9 38.95 25.32 63.99
C PHE A 9 39.28 26.67 63.31
N THR A 10 40.52 26.77 62.82
CA THR A 10 41.09 27.97 62.20
C THR A 10 41.01 27.91 60.67
N ASP A 11 41.15 29.05 59.99
CA ASP A 11 41.18 29.13 58.52
C ASP A 11 42.30 28.28 57.91
N LYS A 12 43.41 28.11 58.65
CA LYS A 12 44.50 27.21 58.25
C LYS A 12 44.03 25.75 58.16
N LEU A 13 43.23 25.29 59.12
CA LEU A 13 42.63 23.94 59.08
C LEU A 13 41.53 23.83 58.02
N GLN A 14 40.76 24.90 57.79
CA GLN A 14 39.76 24.95 56.72
C GLN A 14 40.38 24.84 55.32
N ASN A 15 41.53 25.48 55.10
CA ASN A 15 42.28 25.39 53.85
C ASN A 15 42.96 24.03 53.68
N GLU A 16 43.48 23.44 54.75
CA GLU A 16 44.09 22.10 54.72
C GLU A 16 43.04 20.99 54.55
N PHE A 17 41.84 21.16 55.10
CA PHE A 17 40.73 20.21 55.00
C PHE A 17 39.45 20.87 54.47
N PRO A 18 39.36 21.17 53.16
CA PRO A 18 38.22 21.90 52.56
C PRO A 18 36.85 21.22 52.73
N PHE A 19 36.86 19.91 52.94
CA PHE A 19 35.66 19.10 53.13
C PHE A 19 35.11 19.14 54.57
N ILE A 20 35.78 19.81 55.51
CA ILE A 20 35.31 20.04 56.88
C ILE A 20 34.75 21.46 56.96
N LYS A 21 33.57 21.64 57.57
CA LYS A 21 32.91 22.95 57.73
C LYS A 21 32.48 23.17 59.17
N LYS A 22 32.46 24.42 59.66
CA LYS A 22 31.89 24.73 60.98
C LYS A 22 30.39 24.42 61.00
N VAL A 23 29.90 23.83 62.10
CA VAL A 23 28.46 23.52 62.27
C VAL A 23 27.66 24.81 62.48
N LYS A 24 28.22 25.78 63.22
CA LYS A 24 27.65 27.12 63.45
C LYS A 24 28.76 28.16 63.35
N THR A 25 28.45 29.36 62.88
CA THR A 25 29.40 30.48 62.74
C THR A 25 30.05 30.88 64.07
N GLU A 26 29.31 30.78 65.17
CA GLU A 26 29.76 31.17 66.52
C GLU A 26 30.51 30.03 67.26
N ASN A 27 30.42 28.79 66.78
CA ASN A 27 31.07 27.64 67.40
C ASN A 27 32.33 27.26 66.63
N ASN A 28 33.48 27.56 67.23
CA ASN A 28 34.79 27.28 66.65
C ASN A 28 35.32 25.86 66.96
N PHE A 29 34.55 25.00 67.61
CA PHE A 29 35.01 23.68 68.05
C PHE A 29 34.31 22.55 67.30
N ASP A 30 33.01 22.69 67.04
CA ASP A 30 32.23 21.65 66.36
C ASP A 30 32.25 21.83 64.85
N VAL A 31 32.67 20.77 64.16
CA VAL A 31 32.80 20.73 62.71
C VAL A 31 32.00 19.57 62.12
N GLN A 32 31.56 19.73 60.87
CA GLN A 32 30.88 18.73 60.07
C GLN A 32 31.74 18.32 58.87
N CYS A 33 31.84 17.01 58.65
CA CYS A 33 32.43 16.47 57.43
C CYS A 33 31.41 16.45 56.29
N THR A 34 31.70 17.09 55.17
CA THR A 34 30.84 17.07 53.97
C THR A 34 30.85 15.74 53.21
N VAL A 35 31.84 14.87 53.46
CA VAL A 35 31.94 13.53 52.83
C VAL A 35 30.99 12.53 53.49
N CYS A 36 30.94 12.50 54.83
CA CYS A 36 30.16 11.50 55.58
C CYS A 36 29.08 12.11 56.50
N LEU A 37 28.86 13.42 56.41
CA LEU A 37 27.87 14.22 57.13
C LEU A 37 27.95 14.12 58.66
N SER A 38 29.06 13.61 59.21
CA SER A 38 29.23 13.44 60.65
C SER A 38 29.76 14.71 61.29
N THR A 39 29.22 15.05 62.46
CA THR A 39 29.66 16.15 63.31
C THR A 39 30.58 15.64 64.40
N PHE A 40 31.67 16.36 64.68
CA PHE A 40 32.62 16.05 65.74
C PHE A 40 33.33 17.33 66.23
N SER A 41 33.86 17.31 67.45
CA SER A 41 34.60 18.44 68.01
C SER A 41 36.10 18.31 67.72
N VAL A 42 36.75 19.43 67.38
CA VAL A 42 38.22 19.54 67.28
C VAL A 42 38.86 20.13 68.54
N SER A 43 38.08 20.31 69.62
CA SER A 43 38.52 21.00 70.83
C SER A 43 39.66 20.32 71.59
N HIS A 44 39.87 19.01 71.37
CA HIS A 44 40.80 18.21 72.15
C HIS A 44 42.17 18.05 71.49
N GLY A 45 42.21 17.86 70.19
CA GLY A 45 43.41 17.54 69.41
C GLY A 45 43.53 18.31 68.10
N GLY A 46 42.57 19.17 67.76
CA GLY A 46 42.62 20.00 66.56
C GLY A 46 42.74 19.16 65.29
N LYS A 47 43.89 19.28 64.61
CA LYS A 47 44.25 18.48 63.43
C LYS A 47 44.22 16.97 63.71
N SER A 48 44.60 16.54 64.90
CA SER A 48 44.61 15.12 65.28
C SER A 48 43.20 14.54 65.28
N ASP A 49 42.20 15.31 65.69
CA ASP A 49 40.79 14.87 65.70
C ASP A 49 40.26 14.70 64.26
N ILE A 50 40.66 15.58 63.34
CA ILE A 50 40.32 15.47 61.91
C ILE A 50 40.97 14.24 61.28
N THR A 51 42.25 13.99 61.56
CA THR A 51 42.96 12.81 61.04
C THR A 51 42.41 11.51 61.62
N TYR A 52 41.98 11.50 62.88
CA TYR A 52 41.27 10.38 63.50
C TYR A 52 39.90 10.15 62.84
N HIS A 53 39.13 11.22 62.59
CA HIS A 53 37.87 11.15 61.85
C HIS A 53 38.04 10.52 60.47
N MET A 54 39.08 10.89 59.71
CA MET A 54 39.36 10.32 58.39
C MET A 54 39.62 8.80 58.45
N LYS A 55 40.14 8.29 59.58
CA LYS A 55 40.36 6.86 59.78
C LYS A 55 39.09 6.11 60.18
N SER A 56 38.03 6.81 60.58
CA SER A 56 36.77 6.21 61.01
C SER A 56 36.10 5.40 59.89
N ASN A 57 35.42 4.31 60.29
CA ASN A 57 34.72 3.45 59.33
C ASN A 57 33.63 4.21 58.57
N LYS A 58 32.92 5.11 59.23
CA LYS A 58 31.87 5.93 58.59
C LYS A 58 32.41 6.83 57.49
N HIS A 59 33.58 7.46 57.70
CA HIS A 59 34.23 8.28 56.67
C HIS A 59 34.70 7.42 55.49
N LYS A 60 35.40 6.31 55.76
CA LYS A 60 35.89 5.39 54.72
C LYS A 60 34.76 4.81 53.87
N MET A 61 33.64 4.42 54.49
CA MET A 61 32.46 3.91 53.78
C MET A 61 31.83 4.98 52.89
N ALA A 62 31.68 6.20 53.38
CA ALA A 62 31.11 7.30 52.60
C ALA A 62 32.02 7.70 51.42
N GLN A 63 33.33 7.73 51.63
CA GLN A 63 34.31 7.99 50.56
C GLN A 63 34.27 6.89 49.48
N LYS A 64 34.19 5.62 49.89
CA LYS A 64 34.05 4.49 48.95
C LYS A 64 32.73 4.58 48.17
N ALA A 65 31.63 4.93 48.83
CA ALA A 65 30.32 5.11 48.19
C ALA A 65 30.33 6.26 47.17
N ALA A 66 31.01 7.38 47.46
CA ALA A 66 31.14 8.50 46.55
C ALA A 66 31.96 8.16 45.29
N LEU A 67 32.92 7.22 45.40
CA LEU A 67 33.70 6.73 44.26
C LEU A 67 32.94 5.70 43.42
N THR A 68 32.01 4.94 44.01
CA THR A 68 31.27 3.88 43.32
C THR A 68 29.90 4.31 42.78
N CYS A 69 29.30 5.37 43.33
CA CYS A 69 27.98 5.85 42.90
C CYS A 69 28.09 6.93 41.82
N SER A 70 27.32 6.78 40.74
CA SER A 70 27.14 7.84 39.75
C SER A 70 26.35 9.01 40.34
N LYS A 71 26.68 10.23 39.91
CA LYS A 71 25.92 11.43 40.31
C LYS A 71 24.49 11.32 39.79
N VAL A 72 23.51 11.69 40.61
CA VAL A 72 22.08 11.71 40.22
C VAL A 72 21.85 12.59 38.98
N ASN A 73 22.62 13.67 38.81
CA ASN A 73 22.57 14.52 37.62
C ASN A 73 22.82 13.77 36.29
N ASN A 74 23.51 12.63 36.31
CA ASN A 74 23.73 11.83 35.11
C ASN A 74 22.46 11.10 34.62
N PHE A 75 21.43 11.01 35.48
CA PHE A 75 20.15 10.39 35.14
C PHE A 75 19.14 11.38 34.57
N PHE A 76 19.41 12.68 34.69
CA PHE A 76 18.58 13.72 34.08
C PHE A 76 19.11 14.08 32.69
N THR A 77 18.23 14.04 31.69
CA THR A 77 18.53 14.57 30.37
C THR A 77 18.66 16.10 30.44
N PRO A 78 19.62 16.70 29.70
CA PRO A 78 19.73 18.15 29.62
C PRO A 78 18.41 18.77 29.12
N LEU A 79 17.97 19.88 29.74
CA LEU A 79 16.74 20.58 29.37
C LEU A 79 16.76 21.13 27.93
N LYS A 80 17.95 21.34 27.36
CA LYS A 80 18.16 21.72 25.96
C LYS A 80 18.94 20.64 25.24
N ALA A 81 18.43 20.21 24.10
CA ALA A 81 19.13 19.33 23.18
C ALA A 81 20.40 20.02 22.68
N ASN A 82 21.52 19.28 22.66
CA ASN A 82 22.76 19.73 22.01
C ASN A 82 22.80 19.25 20.55
N ASP A 83 23.73 19.78 19.76
CA ASP A 83 23.86 19.42 18.34
C ASP A 83 24.04 17.93 18.08
N GLU A 84 24.78 17.22 18.94
CA GLU A 84 24.94 15.77 18.82
C GLU A 84 23.61 15.03 18.99
N SER A 85 22.80 15.44 19.97
CA SER A 85 21.48 14.83 20.23
C SER A 85 20.48 15.12 19.10
N LEU A 86 20.52 16.32 18.51
CA LEU A 86 19.70 16.67 17.36
C LEU A 86 20.11 15.86 16.12
N LYS A 87 21.42 15.71 15.87
CA LYS A 87 21.94 14.85 14.79
C LYS A 87 21.54 13.39 14.98
N LEU A 88 21.59 12.88 16.22
CA LEU A 88 21.16 11.51 16.51
C LEU A 88 19.65 11.34 16.27
N ALA A 89 18.82 12.27 16.76
CA ALA A 89 17.38 12.26 16.52
C ALA A 89 17.06 12.32 15.02
N ALA A 90 17.78 13.14 14.25
CA ALA A 90 17.65 13.23 12.80
C ALA A 90 17.96 11.89 12.10
N LYS A 91 19.01 11.18 12.52
CA LYS A 91 19.31 9.83 11.99
C LYS A 91 18.19 8.84 12.31
N GLU A 92 17.70 8.84 13.54
CA GLU A 92 16.67 7.91 14.00
C GLU A 92 15.32 8.15 13.31
N ILE A 93 14.90 9.40 13.15
CA ILE A 93 13.66 9.74 12.45
C ILE A 93 13.77 9.50 10.94
N THR A 94 14.94 9.74 10.34
CA THR A 94 15.19 9.42 8.92
C THR A 94 15.03 7.92 8.66
N LEU A 95 15.58 7.08 9.55
CA LEU A 95 15.41 5.64 9.43
C LEU A 95 13.95 5.23 9.64
N ALA A 96 13.27 5.80 10.64
CA ALA A 96 11.85 5.53 10.89
C ALA A 96 10.97 5.90 9.69
N PHE A 97 11.26 7.04 9.05
CA PHE A 97 10.59 7.47 7.82
C PHE A 97 10.84 6.48 6.68
N HIS A 98 12.09 6.08 6.46
CA HIS A 98 12.45 5.06 5.46
C HIS A 98 11.70 3.73 5.70
N THR A 99 11.60 3.27 6.96
CA THR A 99 10.85 2.06 7.32
C THR A 99 9.40 2.11 6.83
N VAL A 100 8.71 3.24 7.04
CA VAL A 100 7.31 3.40 6.60
C VAL A 100 7.21 3.52 5.08
N MET A 101 8.07 4.33 4.46
CA MET A 101 8.04 4.56 3.01
C MET A 101 8.21 3.29 2.19
N HIS A 102 8.95 2.31 2.71
CA HIS A 102 9.16 1.02 2.06
C HIS A 102 8.30 -0.11 2.64
N ASN A 103 7.29 0.20 3.46
CA ASN A 103 6.39 -0.78 4.08
C ASN A 103 7.12 -1.89 4.86
N HIS A 104 8.26 -1.56 5.48
CA HIS A 104 9.01 -2.50 6.29
C HIS A 104 8.31 -2.74 7.63
N SER A 105 8.34 -3.98 8.12
CA SER A 105 7.78 -4.32 9.43
C SER A 105 8.55 -3.64 10.55
N PHE A 106 7.87 -3.06 11.55
CA PHE A 106 8.55 -2.57 12.75
C PHE A 106 9.33 -3.66 13.50
N ASN A 107 8.97 -4.94 13.29
CA ASN A 107 9.74 -6.05 13.86
C ASN A 107 11.17 -6.11 13.30
N SER A 108 11.38 -5.77 12.02
CA SER A 108 12.72 -5.79 11.40
C SER A 108 13.66 -4.78 12.07
N MET A 109 13.12 -3.69 12.61
CA MET A 109 13.90 -2.64 13.27
C MET A 109 14.64 -3.10 14.53
N THR A 110 14.19 -4.20 15.13
CA THR A 110 14.80 -4.74 16.35
C THR A 110 16.26 -5.15 16.11
N CYS A 111 16.53 -5.89 15.04
CA CYS A 111 17.90 -6.27 14.68
C CYS A 111 18.61 -5.15 13.90
N THR A 112 17.89 -4.34 13.11
CA THR A 112 18.46 -3.21 12.36
C THR A 112 19.19 -2.22 13.27
N ALA A 113 18.62 -1.89 14.44
CA ALA A 113 19.29 -0.99 15.38
C ALA A 113 20.64 -1.54 15.88
N SER A 114 20.73 -2.86 16.12
CA SER A 114 21.99 -3.52 16.50
C SER A 114 23.00 -3.52 15.36
N LEU A 115 22.55 -3.77 14.13
CA LEU A 115 23.39 -3.71 12.94
C LEU A 115 23.97 -2.31 12.73
N ILE A 116 23.17 -1.27 12.87
CA ILE A 116 23.64 0.12 12.70
C ILE A 116 24.72 0.47 13.72
N ARG A 117 24.56 0.04 14.98
CA ARG A 117 25.58 0.24 16.02
C ARG A 117 26.91 -0.45 15.67
N GLN A 118 26.87 -1.61 15.01
CA GLN A 118 28.06 -2.38 14.65
C GLN A 118 28.71 -1.86 13.36
N ILE A 119 27.93 -1.69 12.29
CA ILE A 119 28.42 -1.33 10.96
C ILE A 119 28.90 0.14 10.93
N PHE A 120 28.14 1.05 11.54
CA PHE A 120 28.42 2.49 11.49
C PHE A 120 29.05 3.04 12.77
N ASN A 121 29.36 2.17 13.74
CA ASN A 121 29.93 2.52 15.05
C ASN A 121 29.08 3.57 15.83
N GLU A 122 27.78 3.66 15.54
CA GLU A 122 26.83 4.61 16.13
C GLU A 122 26.33 4.11 17.49
N LYS A 123 27.21 3.98 18.49
CA LYS A 123 26.91 3.32 19.78
C LYS A 123 25.65 3.84 20.50
N LYS A 124 25.29 5.12 20.32
CA LYS A 124 24.12 5.76 20.93
C LYS A 124 22.80 5.53 20.16
N PHE A 125 22.83 4.86 19.00
CA PHE A 125 21.64 4.62 18.19
C PHE A 125 20.69 3.61 18.85
N THR A 126 19.44 4.01 19.07
CA THR A 126 18.46 3.22 19.84
C THR A 126 17.12 3.03 19.13
N CYS A 127 16.99 3.46 17.87
CA CYS A 127 15.76 3.34 17.07
C CYS A 127 15.48 1.89 16.63
N ALA A 128 15.10 1.07 17.60
CA ALA A 128 14.52 -0.26 17.44
C ALA A 128 12.99 -0.18 17.40
N LYS A 129 12.31 -1.32 17.27
CA LYS A 129 10.84 -1.46 17.10
C LYS A 129 9.99 -0.41 17.83
N THR A 130 10.07 -0.34 19.16
CA THR A 130 9.20 0.54 19.96
C THR A 130 9.45 2.01 19.66
N LYS A 131 10.72 2.42 19.64
CA LYS A 131 11.10 3.79 19.35
C LYS A 131 10.74 4.18 17.91
N THR A 132 10.96 3.29 16.94
CA THR A 132 10.54 3.52 15.56
C THR A 132 9.02 3.75 15.48
N ARG A 133 8.22 2.90 16.12
CA ARG A 133 6.76 3.08 16.19
C ARG A 133 6.39 4.43 16.80
N ASP A 134 6.99 4.80 17.93
CA ASP A 134 6.64 6.04 18.64
C ASP A 134 7.02 7.29 17.83
N LEU A 135 8.18 7.28 17.16
CA LEU A 135 8.56 8.35 16.23
C LEU A 135 7.56 8.48 15.08
N ILE A 136 7.07 7.36 14.55
CA ILE A 136 6.09 7.38 13.46
C ILE A 136 4.74 7.90 13.94
N VAL A 137 4.21 7.31 15.02
CA VAL A 137 2.84 7.57 15.49
C VAL A 137 2.72 8.96 16.13
N ASN A 138 3.73 9.40 16.89
CA ASN A 138 3.64 10.62 17.69
C ASN A 138 4.36 11.81 17.06
N ILE A 139 5.14 11.62 15.99
CA ILE A 139 5.86 12.72 15.32
C ILE A 139 5.53 12.78 13.83
N LEU A 140 5.85 11.73 13.06
CA LEU A 140 5.70 11.76 11.60
C LEU A 140 4.22 11.82 11.16
N ALA A 141 3.34 11.05 11.80
CA ALA A 141 1.92 11.04 11.45
C ALA A 141 1.22 12.38 11.79
N PRO A 142 1.41 12.98 12.99
CA PRO A 142 0.91 14.33 13.27
C PRO A 142 1.45 15.37 12.30
N PHE A 143 2.76 15.36 12.00
CA PHE A 143 3.36 16.27 11.04
C PHE A 143 2.76 16.12 9.63
N ALA A 144 2.53 14.89 9.16
CA ALA A 144 1.86 14.65 7.89
C ALA A 144 0.40 15.16 7.87
N MET A 145 -0.31 15.01 8.98
CA MET A 145 -1.68 15.52 9.13
C MET A 145 -1.71 17.05 9.15
N GLU A 146 -0.78 17.70 9.84
CA GLU A 146 -0.65 19.17 9.84
C GLU A 146 -0.42 19.71 8.42
N ASN A 147 0.52 19.12 7.67
CA ASN A 147 0.75 19.48 6.26
C ASN A 147 -0.50 19.29 5.39
N THR A 148 -1.27 18.23 5.64
CA THR A 148 -2.54 17.97 4.94
C THR A 148 -3.55 19.08 5.25
N ILE A 149 -3.70 19.46 6.53
CA ILE A 149 -4.61 20.53 6.96
C ILE A 149 -4.20 21.87 6.34
N GLU A 150 -2.91 22.20 6.31
CA GLU A 150 -2.43 23.42 5.64
C GLU A 150 -2.74 23.43 4.14
N GLY A 151 -2.55 22.30 3.46
CA GLY A 151 -2.93 22.13 2.06
C GLY A 151 -4.44 22.35 1.83
N LEU A 152 -5.27 21.79 2.70
CA LEU A 152 -6.74 21.94 2.64
C LEU A 152 -7.22 23.35 2.93
N LYS A 153 -6.53 24.11 3.79
CA LYS A 153 -6.83 25.53 4.01
C LYS A 153 -6.65 26.35 2.73
N LYS A 154 -5.59 26.06 1.95
CA LYS A 154 -5.31 26.70 0.66
C LYS A 154 -6.24 26.24 -0.46
N ALA A 155 -6.87 25.07 -0.33
CA ALA A 155 -7.81 24.56 -1.33
C ALA A 155 -9.18 25.23 -1.22
N ASN A 156 -9.73 25.66 -2.37
CA ASN A 156 -11.10 26.19 -2.43
C ASN A 156 -12.14 25.07 -2.42
N TYR A 157 -11.86 24.00 -3.15
CA TYR A 157 -12.78 22.89 -3.34
C TYR A 157 -12.09 21.54 -3.15
N ILE A 158 -12.88 20.56 -2.74
CA ILE A 158 -12.41 19.19 -2.51
C ILE A 158 -13.36 18.16 -3.13
N SER A 159 -12.81 17.01 -3.46
CA SER A 159 -13.54 15.77 -3.72
C SER A 159 -13.28 14.79 -2.58
N VAL A 160 -14.33 14.11 -2.12
CA VAL A 160 -14.18 13.01 -1.15
C VAL A 160 -14.17 11.70 -1.90
N LEU A 161 -13.21 10.82 -1.62
CA LEU A 161 -13.16 9.47 -2.15
C LEU A 161 -13.28 8.47 -1.00
N VAL A 162 -14.16 7.50 -1.20
CA VAL A 162 -14.37 6.41 -0.25
C VAL A 162 -14.29 5.10 -0.99
N ASP A 163 -13.53 4.18 -0.40
CA ASP A 163 -13.48 2.78 -0.77
C ASP A 163 -13.86 1.97 0.48
N ALA A 164 -14.31 0.73 0.30
CA ALA A 164 -14.61 -0.19 1.39
C ALA A 164 -13.90 -1.52 1.15
N SER A 165 -12.95 -1.84 2.03
CA SER A 165 -12.22 -3.10 1.96
C SER A 165 -12.75 -4.11 2.97
N ASN A 166 -13.04 -5.32 2.47
CA ASN A 166 -13.42 -6.47 3.27
C ASN A 166 -12.19 -7.32 3.60
N HIS A 167 -11.68 -7.22 4.82
CA HIS A 167 -10.63 -8.11 5.31
C HIS A 167 -11.19 -9.00 6.43
N LYS A 168 -11.63 -10.22 6.08
CA LYS A 168 -12.39 -11.12 6.96
C LYS A 168 -13.69 -10.45 7.44
N SER A 169 -13.89 -10.32 8.75
CA SER A 169 -15.05 -9.65 9.38
C SER A 169 -14.82 -8.16 9.67
N VAL A 170 -13.63 -7.62 9.38
CA VAL A 170 -13.26 -6.23 9.62
C VAL A 170 -13.42 -5.45 8.33
N LYS A 171 -14.20 -4.37 8.37
CA LYS A 171 -14.47 -3.53 7.20
C LYS A 171 -13.78 -2.19 7.36
N LEU A 172 -12.74 -1.99 6.58
CA LEU A 172 -11.93 -0.77 6.65
C LEU A 172 -12.46 0.23 5.62
N VAL A 173 -12.79 1.43 6.10
CA VAL A 173 -13.34 2.51 5.29
C VAL A 173 -12.38 3.71 5.34
N PRO A 174 -11.51 3.88 4.33
CA PRO A 174 -10.79 5.13 4.11
C PRO A 174 -11.75 6.27 3.74
N VAL A 175 -11.56 7.42 4.38
CA VAL A 175 -12.06 8.71 3.89
C VAL A 175 -10.87 9.49 3.35
N ILE A 176 -10.81 9.60 2.03
CA ILE A 176 -9.73 10.26 1.29
C ILE A 176 -10.25 11.60 0.79
N VAL A 177 -9.40 12.62 0.83
CA VAL A 177 -9.68 13.91 0.23
C VAL A 177 -8.75 14.15 -0.94
N ARG A 178 -9.33 14.57 -2.06
CA ARG A 178 -8.60 15.02 -3.23
C ARG A 178 -8.80 16.50 -3.45
N TYR A 179 -7.70 17.22 -3.65
CA TYR A 179 -7.70 18.67 -3.82
C TYR A 179 -6.50 19.13 -4.65
N PHE A 180 -6.56 20.36 -5.14
CA PHE A 180 -5.45 20.99 -5.85
C PHE A 180 -4.70 21.91 -4.89
N ASN A 181 -3.40 21.65 -4.71
CA ASN A 181 -2.48 22.51 -3.99
C ASN A 181 -1.66 23.32 -5.01
N PRO A 182 -1.67 24.66 -4.98
CA PRO A 182 -0.93 25.49 -5.94
C PRO A 182 0.59 25.22 -6.02
N GLU A 183 1.19 24.75 -4.93
CA GLU A 183 2.64 24.49 -4.86
C GLU A 183 3.00 23.08 -5.33
N ASN A 184 2.09 22.11 -5.15
CA ASN A 184 2.39 20.68 -5.29
C ASN A 184 1.50 19.94 -6.31
N GLY A 185 0.53 20.64 -6.93
CA GLY A 185 -0.46 20.07 -7.83
C GLY A 185 -1.54 19.26 -7.12
N ILE A 186 -2.03 18.22 -7.79
CA ILE A 186 -3.09 17.35 -7.27
C ILE A 186 -2.58 16.51 -6.10
N LYS A 187 -3.32 16.53 -4.99
CA LYS A 187 -3.09 15.75 -3.79
C LYS A 187 -4.24 14.78 -3.52
N ASN A 188 -3.92 13.60 -2.98
CA ASN A 188 -4.87 12.66 -2.42
C ASN A 188 -4.35 12.27 -1.03
N ASP A 189 -5.03 12.71 0.01
CA ASP A 189 -4.61 12.48 1.39
C ASP A 189 -5.70 11.72 2.17
N ILE A 190 -5.28 10.83 3.06
CA ILE A 190 -6.20 10.06 3.90
C ILE A 190 -6.51 10.88 5.15
N LEU A 191 -7.78 11.25 5.34
CA LEU A 191 -8.23 11.97 6.54
C LEU A 191 -8.61 11.04 7.68
N ASP A 192 -9.15 9.87 7.34
CA ASP A 192 -9.54 8.86 8.30
C ASP A 192 -9.43 7.46 7.68
N PHE A 193 -9.06 6.49 8.51
CA PHE A 193 -9.03 5.09 8.15
C PHE A 193 -9.54 4.28 9.33
N SER A 194 -10.83 3.95 9.33
CA SER A 194 -11.48 3.33 10.47
C SER A 194 -12.23 2.06 10.09
N ASN A 195 -12.42 1.21 11.10
CA ASN A 195 -13.25 0.01 10.97
C ASN A 195 -14.72 0.37 11.23
N LEU A 196 -15.61 -0.03 10.32
CA LEU A 196 -17.05 0.04 10.52
C LEU A 196 -17.62 -1.36 10.77
N PRO A 197 -18.61 -1.50 11.67
CA PRO A 197 -19.21 -2.79 11.95
C PRO A 197 -20.03 -3.33 10.76
N ARG A 198 -20.55 -2.45 9.89
CA ARG A 198 -21.39 -2.78 8.71
C ARG A 198 -21.22 -1.73 7.60
N GLU A 199 -21.58 -2.10 6.37
CA GLU A 199 -21.57 -1.24 5.15
C GLU A 199 -22.99 -0.79 4.75
N THR A 200 -23.75 -0.24 5.69
CA THR A 200 -25.00 0.44 5.29
C THR A 200 -24.65 1.83 4.75
N ALA A 201 -25.37 2.28 3.73
CA ALA A 201 -25.22 3.62 3.15
C ALA A 201 -25.21 4.72 4.23
N GLU A 202 -26.08 4.58 5.24
CA GLU A 202 -26.19 5.50 6.38
C GLU A 202 -24.92 5.58 7.24
N LEU A 203 -24.31 4.43 7.59
CA LEU A 203 -23.08 4.41 8.39
C LEU A 203 -21.90 5.05 7.65
N ILE A 204 -21.77 4.77 6.35
CA ILE A 204 -20.72 5.36 5.51
C ILE A 204 -20.95 6.87 5.41
N HIS A 205 -22.18 7.30 5.13
CA HIS A 205 -22.57 8.71 5.09
C HIS A 205 -22.24 9.42 6.41
N ASN A 206 -22.68 8.88 7.54
CA ASN A 206 -22.45 9.47 8.86
C ASN A 206 -20.95 9.54 9.18
N LYS A 207 -20.18 8.53 8.77
CA LYS A 207 -18.73 8.55 8.91
C LYS A 207 -18.11 9.68 8.09
N ILE A 208 -18.46 9.81 6.81
CA ILE A 208 -17.97 10.90 5.94
C ILE A 208 -18.30 12.26 6.54
N VAL A 209 -19.57 12.48 6.91
CA VAL A 209 -20.01 13.75 7.52
C VAL A 209 -19.26 14.06 8.81
N SER A 210 -19.02 13.05 9.67
CA SER A 210 -18.25 13.26 10.90
C SER A 210 -16.81 13.70 10.63
N VAL A 211 -16.18 13.16 9.58
CA VAL A 211 -14.82 13.53 9.16
C VAL A 211 -14.82 14.94 8.57
N LEU A 212 -15.77 15.26 7.70
CA LEU A 212 -15.89 16.60 7.11
C LEU A 212 -16.10 17.68 8.17
N LYS A 213 -16.93 17.42 9.18
CA LYS A 213 -17.13 18.31 10.33
C LYS A 213 -15.86 18.50 11.14
N LYS A 214 -15.17 17.39 11.46
CA LYS A 214 -13.92 17.41 12.22
C LYS A 214 -12.85 18.30 11.58
N PHE A 215 -12.81 18.36 10.25
CA PHE A 215 -11.82 19.14 9.50
C PHE A 215 -12.39 20.44 8.89
N GLU A 216 -13.63 20.83 9.20
CA GLU A 216 -14.28 22.04 8.69
C GLU A 216 -14.36 22.11 7.14
N LEU A 217 -14.66 20.98 6.51
CA LEU A 217 -14.63 20.83 5.04
C LEU A 217 -16.02 20.78 4.37
N GLU A 218 -17.11 20.89 5.15
CA GLU A 218 -18.48 20.70 4.68
C GLU A 218 -18.89 21.67 3.56
N GLU A 219 -18.35 22.88 3.54
CA GLU A 219 -18.66 23.90 2.52
C GLU A 219 -17.72 23.84 1.30
N LYS A 220 -16.65 23.05 1.37
CA LYS A 220 -15.66 22.92 0.28
C LYS A 220 -15.93 21.72 -0.63
N ILE A 221 -16.79 20.79 -0.21
CA ILE A 221 -17.05 19.56 -0.97
C ILE A 221 -17.88 19.84 -2.22
N ILE A 222 -17.36 19.42 -3.38
CA ILE A 222 -18.06 19.55 -4.67
C ILE A 222 -18.40 18.19 -5.30
N SER A 223 -17.76 17.11 -4.85
CA SER A 223 -17.98 15.78 -5.41
C SER A 223 -17.64 14.67 -4.42
N PHE A 224 -18.30 13.54 -4.63
CA PHE A 224 -18.09 12.29 -3.92
C PHE A 224 -17.78 11.19 -4.92
N SER A 225 -16.72 10.43 -4.67
CA SER A 225 -16.28 9.32 -5.50
C SER A 225 -16.25 8.03 -4.69
N GLY A 226 -16.72 6.94 -5.29
CA GLY A 226 -16.67 5.63 -4.69
C GLY A 226 -17.07 4.54 -5.68
N ASP A 227 -17.06 3.29 -5.21
CA ASP A 227 -17.51 2.16 -6.02
C ASP A 227 -18.99 2.29 -6.40
N ASN A 228 -19.33 1.85 -7.60
CA ASN A 228 -20.65 1.99 -8.23
C ASN A 228 -21.75 1.12 -7.58
N THR A 229 -21.65 0.83 -6.29
CA THR A 229 -22.64 0.08 -5.52
C THR A 229 -23.81 0.97 -5.12
N ASN A 230 -24.99 0.37 -5.00
CA ASN A 230 -26.19 1.05 -4.49
C ASN A 230 -25.99 1.63 -3.07
N THR A 231 -25.04 1.10 -2.30
CA THR A 231 -24.69 1.60 -0.97
C THR A 231 -24.08 3.01 -1.03
N ASN A 232 -23.30 3.31 -2.08
CA ASN A 232 -22.60 4.59 -2.22
C ASN A 232 -23.45 5.66 -2.92
N PHE A 233 -24.19 5.27 -3.96
CA PHE A 233 -24.92 6.22 -4.82
C PHE A 233 -26.44 6.13 -4.72
N GLY A 234 -26.96 5.20 -3.90
CA GLY A 234 -28.38 4.85 -3.93
C GLY A 234 -28.74 4.02 -5.16
N GLY A 235 -29.89 3.36 -5.12
CA GLY A 235 -30.45 2.75 -6.33
C GLY A 235 -31.10 3.81 -7.23
N ILE A 236 -31.28 3.52 -8.51
CA ILE A 236 -31.88 4.41 -9.54
C ILE A 236 -33.20 5.07 -9.06
N ALA A 237 -33.95 4.40 -8.18
CA ALA A 237 -35.22 4.88 -7.63
C ALA A 237 -35.11 5.90 -6.47
N ARG A 238 -33.93 6.11 -5.87
CA ARG A 238 -33.74 7.03 -4.73
C ARG A 238 -33.28 8.40 -5.21
N LYS A 239 -34.24 9.30 -5.43
CA LYS A 239 -34.00 10.75 -5.47
C LYS A 239 -33.90 11.26 -4.03
N ASP A 240 -32.70 11.30 -3.47
CA ASP A 240 -32.54 11.82 -2.12
C ASP A 240 -32.54 13.36 -2.06
N LYS A 241 -33.12 13.89 -0.99
CA LYS A 241 -33.57 15.28 -0.79
C LYS A 241 -32.49 16.21 -0.18
N ASN A 242 -31.20 15.95 -0.39
CA ASN A 242 -30.16 16.82 0.13
C ASN A 242 -29.75 17.89 -0.90
N ASN A 243 -30.14 19.13 -0.61
CA ASN A 243 -30.01 20.35 -1.43
C ASN A 243 -28.56 20.84 -1.69
N ARG A 244 -27.54 19.99 -1.55
CA ARG A 244 -26.17 20.34 -1.93
C ARG A 244 -25.87 19.70 -3.28
N ASN A 245 -25.49 20.52 -4.27
CA ASN A 245 -25.10 20.11 -5.62
C ASN A 245 -23.76 19.35 -5.60
N ILE A 246 -23.68 18.22 -4.89
CA ILE A 246 -22.50 17.35 -4.81
C ILE A 246 -22.58 16.37 -5.98
N LEU A 247 -21.55 16.36 -6.82
CA LEU A 247 -21.47 15.44 -7.95
C LEU A 247 -21.04 14.04 -7.48
N GLY A 248 -21.88 13.03 -7.76
CA GLY A 248 -21.53 11.62 -7.57
C GLY A 248 -20.70 11.10 -8.75
N LEU A 249 -19.49 10.62 -8.47
CA LEU A 249 -18.55 10.10 -9.46
C LEU A 249 -18.29 8.60 -9.23
N GLY A 250 -18.78 7.76 -10.13
CA GLY A 250 -18.48 6.32 -10.10
C GLY A 250 -17.00 6.03 -10.39
N CYS A 251 -16.51 4.89 -9.92
CA CYS A 251 -15.16 4.43 -10.16
C CYS A 251 -15.01 3.85 -11.57
N CYS A 252 -14.33 4.57 -12.48
CA CYS A 252 -14.04 4.07 -13.83
C CYS A 252 -13.18 2.80 -13.83
N ALA A 253 -12.31 2.62 -12.83
CA ALA A 253 -11.53 1.40 -12.64
C ALA A 253 -12.40 0.19 -12.28
N HIS A 254 -13.67 0.38 -11.91
CA HIS A 254 -14.65 -0.69 -11.77
C HIS A 254 -15.57 -0.81 -13.00
N VAL A 255 -15.97 0.30 -13.60
CA VAL A 255 -16.82 0.29 -14.80
C VAL A 255 -16.18 -0.50 -15.94
N ILE A 256 -14.89 -0.24 -16.23
CA ILE A 256 -14.21 -0.92 -17.34
C ILE A 256 -14.13 -2.44 -17.13
N PRO A 257 -13.60 -2.95 -16.00
CA PRO A 257 -13.68 -4.37 -15.67
C PRO A 257 -15.06 -4.99 -15.78
N ASN A 258 -16.08 -4.34 -15.20
CA ASN A 258 -17.43 -4.89 -15.20
C ASN A 258 -17.99 -5.03 -16.63
N SER A 259 -17.74 -4.05 -17.49
CA SER A 259 -18.16 -4.11 -18.90
C SER A 259 -17.52 -5.29 -19.64
N ILE A 260 -16.27 -5.62 -19.33
CA ILE A 260 -15.59 -6.71 -20.03
C ILE A 260 -15.90 -8.06 -19.39
N GLN A 261 -16.15 -8.12 -18.08
CA GLN A 261 -16.70 -9.33 -17.47
C GLN A 261 -18.02 -9.70 -18.14
N TYR A 262 -18.92 -8.72 -18.32
CA TYR A 262 -20.18 -8.93 -19.04
C TYR A 262 -19.95 -9.44 -20.49
N ALA A 263 -18.93 -8.91 -21.18
CA ALA A 263 -18.56 -9.39 -22.51
C ALA A 263 -17.93 -10.79 -22.49
N ALA A 264 -17.13 -11.12 -21.48
CA ALA A 264 -16.50 -12.43 -21.31
C ALA A 264 -17.53 -13.51 -20.97
N ASP A 265 -18.55 -13.18 -20.17
CA ASP A 265 -19.67 -14.06 -19.84
C ASP A 265 -20.52 -14.41 -21.08
N SER A 266 -20.38 -13.64 -22.17
CA SER A 266 -21.03 -13.92 -23.46
C SER A 266 -20.21 -14.87 -24.35
N LEU A 267 -19.00 -15.26 -23.94
CA LEU A 267 -18.18 -16.22 -24.67
C LEU A 267 -18.71 -17.65 -24.45
N PRO A 268 -18.50 -18.56 -25.42
CA PRO A 268 -18.90 -19.96 -25.27
C PRO A 268 -18.09 -20.73 -24.20
N ILE A 269 -17.08 -20.09 -23.62
CA ILE A 269 -16.19 -20.67 -22.61
C ILE A 269 -16.30 -19.86 -21.32
N ASP A 270 -16.58 -20.54 -20.22
CA ASP A 270 -16.57 -19.94 -18.88
C ASP A 270 -15.14 -19.92 -18.30
N ILE A 271 -14.44 -18.81 -18.55
CA ILE A 271 -13.06 -18.62 -18.10
C ILE A 271 -12.97 -18.56 -16.57
N GLU A 272 -13.99 -18.05 -15.87
CA GLU A 272 -13.94 -17.93 -14.41
C GLU A 272 -13.95 -19.32 -13.77
N ILE A 273 -14.79 -20.23 -14.26
CA ILE A 273 -14.81 -21.62 -13.78
C ILE A 273 -13.50 -22.31 -14.10
N ILE A 274 -12.98 -22.20 -15.33
CA ILE A 274 -11.70 -22.82 -15.70
C ILE A 274 -10.56 -22.33 -14.80
N TYR A 275 -10.48 -21.02 -14.59
CA TYR A 275 -9.51 -20.42 -13.70
C TYR A 275 -9.63 -20.96 -12.27
N LYS A 276 -10.85 -21.00 -11.74
CA LYS A 276 -11.13 -21.45 -10.37
C LYS A 276 -10.72 -22.91 -10.17
N GLU A 277 -10.99 -23.77 -11.14
CA GLU A 277 -10.64 -25.19 -11.10
C GLU A 277 -9.12 -25.41 -11.22
N ILE A 278 -8.39 -24.57 -11.98
CA ILE A 278 -6.93 -24.71 -12.14
C ILE A 278 -6.17 -24.13 -10.93
N LEU A 279 -6.61 -22.98 -10.38
CA LEU A 279 -5.82 -22.22 -9.40
C LEU A 279 -6.42 -22.18 -7.99
N SER A 280 -7.57 -22.81 -7.75
CA SER A 280 -8.18 -23.03 -6.42
C SER A 280 -8.29 -21.76 -5.54
N HIS A 281 -8.36 -20.58 -6.14
CA HIS A 281 -8.44 -19.31 -5.41
C HIS A 281 -9.62 -18.46 -5.88
N SER A 282 -10.32 -17.89 -4.88
CA SER A 282 -11.35 -16.83 -4.88
C SER A 282 -11.76 -16.21 -6.21
N LYS A 283 -13.07 -15.86 -6.33
CA LYS A 283 -13.61 -14.90 -7.32
C LYS A 283 -12.56 -13.84 -7.64
N THR A 284 -12.00 -13.91 -8.83
CA THR A 284 -10.82 -13.12 -9.17
C THR A 284 -11.29 -11.72 -9.52
N ARG A 285 -10.73 -10.71 -8.86
CA ARG A 285 -10.84 -9.34 -9.38
C ARG A 285 -10.22 -9.32 -10.78
N TRP A 286 -10.86 -8.67 -11.73
CA TRP A 286 -10.47 -8.64 -13.15
C TRP A 286 -8.98 -8.33 -13.41
N LEU A 287 -8.37 -7.49 -12.57
CA LEU A 287 -6.94 -7.19 -12.60
C LEU A 287 -6.04 -8.43 -12.46
N SER A 288 -6.52 -9.48 -11.80
CA SER A 288 -5.84 -10.77 -11.65
C SER A 288 -6.11 -11.75 -12.79
N LEU A 289 -7.13 -11.50 -13.62
CA LEU A 289 -7.52 -12.39 -14.72
C LEU A 289 -6.51 -12.35 -15.87
N TYR A 290 -6.03 -11.17 -16.25
CA TYR A 290 -5.00 -11.01 -17.29
C TYR A 290 -3.72 -11.83 -17.01
N PRO A 291 -3.01 -11.63 -15.89
CA PRO A 291 -1.80 -12.41 -15.60
C PRO A 291 -2.10 -13.90 -15.38
N ALA A 292 -3.32 -14.27 -15.00
CA ALA A 292 -3.71 -15.67 -14.89
C ALA A 292 -3.83 -16.34 -16.27
N ILE A 293 -4.52 -15.69 -17.22
CA ILE A 293 -4.63 -16.20 -18.59
C ILE A 293 -3.27 -16.27 -19.26
N GLU A 294 -2.39 -15.29 -19.06
CA GLU A 294 -1.01 -15.37 -19.56
C GLU A 294 -0.28 -16.61 -19.05
N ARG A 295 -0.44 -16.96 -17.77
CA ARG A 295 0.13 -18.19 -17.21
C ARG A 295 -0.51 -19.46 -17.76
N ILE A 296 -1.83 -19.49 -17.91
CA ILE A 296 -2.54 -20.66 -18.48
C ILE A 296 -2.09 -20.90 -19.92
N ILE A 297 -1.99 -19.84 -20.73
CA ILE A 297 -1.48 -19.93 -22.11
C ILE A 297 -0.03 -20.45 -22.12
N LEU A 298 0.84 -19.89 -21.27
CA LEU A 298 2.25 -20.32 -21.19
C LEU A 298 2.40 -21.79 -20.80
N MET A 299 1.49 -22.32 -19.97
CA MET A 299 1.53 -23.69 -19.46
C MET A 299 0.55 -24.63 -20.20
N PHE A 300 -0.04 -24.20 -21.32
CA PHE A 300 -1.20 -24.86 -21.90
C PHE A 300 -0.96 -26.34 -22.24
N SER A 301 0.13 -26.68 -22.94
CA SER A 301 0.52 -28.09 -23.21
C SER A 301 0.66 -28.92 -21.96
N ALA A 302 1.37 -28.40 -20.95
CA ALA A 302 1.61 -29.10 -19.71
C ALA A 302 0.29 -29.36 -18.96
N LEU A 303 -0.58 -28.35 -18.89
CA LEU A 303 -1.90 -28.47 -18.28
C LEU A 303 -2.80 -29.45 -19.05
N LYS A 304 -2.86 -29.35 -20.39
CA LYS A 304 -3.59 -30.26 -21.27
C LYS A 304 -3.15 -31.71 -21.05
N SER A 305 -1.85 -31.97 -21.13
CA SER A 305 -1.28 -33.31 -20.91
C SER A 305 -1.59 -33.84 -19.51
N TYR A 306 -1.41 -33.01 -18.49
CA TYR A 306 -1.70 -33.38 -17.10
C TYR A 306 -3.17 -33.73 -16.90
N PHE A 307 -4.10 -32.83 -17.22
CA PHE A 307 -5.52 -33.02 -16.94
C PHE A 307 -6.14 -34.14 -17.79
N LEU A 308 -5.71 -34.35 -19.03
CA LEU A 308 -6.19 -35.45 -19.87
C LEU A 308 -5.63 -36.83 -19.45
N SER A 309 -4.52 -36.86 -18.71
CA SER A 309 -3.96 -38.10 -18.16
C SER A 309 -4.55 -38.51 -16.79
N GLN A 310 -5.31 -37.63 -16.13
CA GLN A 310 -5.91 -37.94 -14.83
C GLN A 310 -7.18 -38.78 -14.98
N ASN A 311 -7.27 -39.87 -14.21
CA ASN A 311 -8.47 -40.71 -14.15
C ASN A 311 -9.71 -39.96 -13.64
N ASN A 312 -9.52 -39.01 -12.72
CA ASN A 312 -10.59 -38.22 -12.09
C ASN A 312 -10.50 -36.73 -12.47
N CYS A 313 -10.32 -36.42 -13.76
CA CYS A 313 -10.32 -35.05 -14.24
C CYS A 313 -11.73 -34.43 -14.17
N PRO A 314 -11.89 -33.19 -13.65
CA PRO A 314 -13.17 -32.47 -13.73
C PRO A 314 -13.66 -32.36 -15.17
N ASN A 315 -14.93 -32.72 -15.43
CA ASN A 315 -15.49 -32.74 -16.79
C ASN A 315 -15.30 -31.41 -17.54
N ILE A 316 -15.44 -30.27 -16.84
CA ILE A 316 -15.28 -28.96 -17.47
C ILE A 316 -13.85 -28.71 -17.97
N LEU A 317 -12.83 -29.15 -17.21
CA LEU A 317 -11.43 -29.07 -17.63
C LEU A 317 -11.13 -30.07 -18.74
N LYS A 318 -11.70 -31.27 -18.66
CA LYS A 318 -11.56 -32.28 -19.70
C LYS A 318 -12.10 -31.77 -21.05
N THR A 319 -13.36 -31.30 -21.08
CA THR A 319 -13.97 -30.72 -22.28
C THR A 319 -13.18 -29.52 -22.79
N PHE A 320 -12.71 -28.65 -21.89
CA PHE A 320 -11.89 -27.49 -22.27
C PHE A 320 -10.57 -27.90 -22.94
N PHE A 321 -9.82 -28.86 -22.39
CA PHE A 321 -8.53 -29.28 -22.95
C PHE A 321 -8.65 -30.22 -24.16
N GLU A 322 -9.77 -30.92 -24.34
CA GLU A 322 -10.10 -31.70 -25.53
C GLU A 322 -10.44 -30.81 -26.74
N ASP A 323 -11.05 -29.65 -26.50
CA ASP A 323 -11.35 -28.69 -27.55
C ASP A 323 -10.10 -27.91 -27.98
N GLU A 324 -9.64 -28.15 -29.21
CA GLU A 324 -8.48 -27.45 -29.79
C GLU A 324 -8.73 -25.94 -29.98
N THR A 325 -9.99 -25.48 -29.97
CA THR A 325 -10.33 -24.05 -30.08
C THR A 325 -10.22 -23.30 -28.75
N SER A 326 -10.15 -24.00 -27.61
CA SER A 326 -10.03 -23.40 -26.28
C SER A 326 -8.84 -22.45 -26.12
N ILE A 327 -7.69 -22.83 -26.70
CA ILE A 327 -6.50 -21.97 -26.68
C ILE A 327 -6.71 -20.69 -27.50
N LEU A 328 -7.52 -20.74 -28.56
CA LEU A 328 -7.84 -19.58 -29.40
C LEU A 328 -8.66 -18.55 -28.61
N TRP A 329 -9.64 -19.03 -27.84
CA TRP A 329 -10.44 -18.18 -26.95
C TRP A 329 -9.59 -17.53 -25.84
N LEU A 330 -8.66 -18.27 -25.24
CA LEU A 330 -7.72 -17.71 -24.27
C LEU A 330 -6.84 -16.60 -24.89
N ASN A 331 -6.32 -16.81 -26.09
CA ASN A 331 -5.52 -15.82 -26.80
C ASN A 331 -6.34 -14.58 -27.20
N PHE A 332 -7.58 -14.78 -27.66
CA PHE A 332 -8.50 -13.68 -27.94
C PHE A 332 -8.70 -12.82 -26.70
N LEU A 333 -9.04 -13.45 -25.58
CA LEU A 333 -9.28 -12.77 -24.31
C LEU A 333 -8.02 -12.09 -23.78
N GLN A 334 -6.86 -12.75 -23.88
CA GLN A 334 -5.56 -12.19 -23.50
C GLN A 334 -5.25 -10.90 -24.26
N SER A 335 -5.52 -10.84 -25.57
CA SER A 335 -5.33 -9.64 -26.40
C SER A 335 -6.24 -8.48 -25.98
N GLN A 336 -7.50 -8.77 -25.62
CA GLN A 336 -8.41 -7.74 -25.12
C GLN A 336 -8.00 -7.25 -23.73
N LEU A 337 -7.74 -8.19 -22.83
CA LEU A 337 -7.30 -7.92 -21.47
C LEU A 337 -6.00 -7.11 -21.42
N LYS A 338 -5.04 -7.41 -22.30
CA LYS A 338 -3.79 -6.64 -22.41
C LYS A 338 -4.06 -5.17 -22.70
N THR A 339 -4.97 -4.91 -23.64
CA THR A 339 -5.34 -3.53 -24.00
C THR A 339 -6.00 -2.84 -22.82
N ILE A 340 -6.96 -3.50 -22.19
CA ILE A 340 -7.68 -2.94 -21.04
C ILE A 340 -6.75 -2.67 -19.86
N ASN A 341 -5.88 -3.62 -19.52
CA ASN A 341 -4.99 -3.51 -18.38
C ASN A 341 -4.04 -2.30 -18.52
N ILE A 342 -3.63 -1.96 -19.75
CA ILE A 342 -2.87 -0.73 -20.01
C ILE A 342 -3.69 0.50 -19.62
N TYR A 343 -4.96 0.58 -20.02
CA TYR A 343 -5.81 1.74 -19.72
C TYR A 343 -6.21 1.80 -18.25
N ILE A 344 -6.49 0.67 -17.60
CA ILE A 344 -6.78 0.65 -16.16
C ILE A 344 -5.59 1.20 -15.36
N LYS A 345 -4.35 0.77 -15.67
CA LYS A 345 -3.14 1.32 -15.03
C LYS A 345 -2.98 2.83 -15.20
N ILE A 346 -3.42 3.38 -16.34
CA ILE A 346 -3.41 4.83 -16.58
C ILE A 346 -4.50 5.50 -15.72
N ILE A 347 -5.70 4.91 -15.66
CA ILE A 347 -6.85 5.44 -14.91
C ILE A 347 -6.63 5.41 -13.40
N GLU A 348 -5.94 4.39 -12.89
CA GLU A 348 -5.56 4.26 -11.48
C GLU A 348 -4.47 5.25 -11.05
N ASN A 349 -3.92 6.06 -11.97
CA ASN A 349 -2.95 7.07 -11.63
C ASN A 349 -3.56 8.14 -10.71
N GLN A 350 -2.95 8.32 -9.54
CA GLN A 350 -3.40 9.24 -8.50
C GLN A 350 -3.45 10.72 -8.95
N LYS A 351 -2.68 11.10 -9.97
CA LYS A 351 -2.62 12.49 -10.45
C LYS A 351 -3.61 12.79 -11.59
N LEU A 352 -4.34 11.80 -12.09
CA LEU A 352 -5.17 11.94 -13.29
C LEU A 352 -6.42 12.79 -13.06
N CYS A 353 -6.59 13.90 -13.76
CA CYS A 353 -7.79 14.75 -13.62
C CYS A 353 -8.98 14.22 -14.45
N ALA A 354 -10.18 14.75 -14.19
CA ALA A 354 -11.41 14.33 -14.86
C ALA A 354 -11.36 14.57 -16.39
N MET A 355 -10.74 15.66 -16.84
CA MET A 355 -10.60 15.96 -18.28
C MET A 355 -9.69 14.95 -18.98
N GLU A 356 -8.54 14.61 -18.37
CA GLU A 356 -7.65 13.59 -18.90
C GLU A 356 -8.33 12.22 -18.92
N LEU A 357 -9.13 11.90 -17.89
CA LEU A 357 -9.91 10.67 -17.83
C LEU A 357 -10.91 10.57 -19.00
N ILE A 358 -11.62 11.65 -19.34
CA ILE A 358 -12.53 11.67 -20.51
C ILE A 358 -11.76 11.33 -21.78
N LEU A 359 -10.63 11.99 -22.03
CA LEU A 359 -9.80 11.73 -23.21
C LEU A 359 -9.27 10.30 -23.26
N ILE A 360 -8.91 9.72 -22.10
CA ILE A 360 -8.47 8.32 -22.01
C ILE A 360 -9.63 7.37 -22.35
N MET A 361 -10.83 7.65 -21.84
CA MET A 361 -12.03 6.86 -22.12
C MET A 361 -12.43 6.92 -23.59
N GLU A 362 -12.35 8.11 -24.21
CA GLU A 362 -12.58 8.29 -25.64
C GLU A 362 -11.59 7.49 -26.47
N LYS A 363 -10.29 7.61 -26.17
CA LYS A 363 -9.23 6.82 -26.83
C LYS A 363 -9.41 5.32 -26.65
N LEU A 364 -9.84 4.87 -25.46
CA LEU A 364 -10.14 3.45 -25.24
C LEU A 364 -11.29 3.01 -26.12
N THR A 365 -12.36 3.79 -26.14
CA THR A 365 -13.57 3.52 -26.93
C THR A 365 -13.24 3.44 -28.42
N GLU A 366 -12.48 4.40 -28.94
CA GLU A 366 -12.00 4.39 -30.33
C GLU A 366 -11.15 3.15 -30.62
N LYS A 367 -10.21 2.80 -29.74
CA LYS A 367 -9.38 1.61 -29.90
C LYS A 367 -10.20 0.32 -29.91
N LEU A 368 -11.24 0.22 -29.08
CA LEU A 368 -12.15 -0.93 -29.08
C LEU A 368 -13.02 -0.97 -30.34
N LYS A 369 -13.48 0.19 -30.85
CA LYS A 369 -14.19 0.29 -32.14
C LYS A 369 -13.31 -0.15 -33.30
N ASN A 370 -12.08 0.35 -33.39
CA ASN A 370 -11.15 -0.04 -34.44
C ASN A 370 -10.85 -1.53 -34.38
N LYS A 371 -10.63 -2.08 -33.18
CA LYS A 371 -10.49 -3.53 -33.00
C LYS A 371 -11.72 -4.29 -33.49
N ARG A 372 -12.93 -3.84 -33.17
CA ARG A 372 -14.17 -4.46 -33.65
C ARG A 372 -14.26 -4.41 -35.17
N ASP A 373 -13.94 -3.27 -35.77
CA ASP A 373 -14.02 -3.06 -37.22
C ASP A 373 -12.97 -3.91 -37.96
N ASP A 374 -11.84 -4.20 -37.30
CA ASP A 374 -10.81 -5.16 -37.73
C ASP A 374 -11.09 -6.61 -37.27
N PHE A 375 -12.32 -6.92 -36.83
CA PHE A 375 -12.74 -8.24 -36.33
C PHE A 375 -11.87 -8.82 -35.20
N PHE A 376 -11.15 -7.95 -34.48
CA PHE A 376 -10.21 -8.26 -33.42
C PHE A 376 -8.98 -9.08 -33.86
N LEU A 377 -8.74 -9.18 -35.17
CA LEU A 377 -7.67 -9.95 -35.81
C LEU A 377 -6.27 -9.28 -35.95
N PRO A 378 -6.06 -7.95 -35.84
CA PRO A 378 -4.88 -7.32 -36.45
C PRO A 378 -3.53 -7.59 -35.75
N ASN A 379 -3.50 -8.29 -34.61
CA ASN A 379 -2.30 -8.58 -33.82
C ASN A 379 -2.07 -10.08 -33.53
N TRP A 380 -2.82 -10.99 -34.17
CA TRP A 380 -2.56 -12.43 -34.07
C TRP A 380 -1.39 -12.90 -34.96
N THR A 381 -0.81 -11.99 -35.74
CA THR A 381 0.29 -12.24 -36.67
C THR A 381 1.69 -12.22 -36.03
N ALA A 382 1.80 -11.97 -34.71
CA ALA A 382 3.05 -12.17 -33.98
C ALA A 382 3.29 -13.68 -33.78
N SER A 383 3.80 -14.31 -34.85
CA SER A 383 4.42 -15.62 -34.90
C SER A 383 3.84 -16.69 -33.96
N ASN A 384 3.05 -17.61 -34.54
CA ASN A 384 2.76 -18.95 -33.98
C ASN A 384 4.02 -19.77 -33.57
N GLN A 385 5.23 -19.21 -33.70
CA GLN A 385 6.50 -19.82 -33.28
C GLN A 385 6.63 -20.00 -31.76
N HIS A 386 5.85 -19.30 -30.94
CA HIS A 386 5.94 -19.39 -29.48
C HIS A 386 4.90 -20.30 -28.80
N ILE A 387 3.96 -20.88 -29.57
CA ILE A 387 2.89 -21.74 -29.02
C ILE A 387 2.92 -23.08 -29.80
N PRO A 388 3.69 -24.07 -29.34
CA PRO A 388 3.85 -25.37 -30.01
C PRO A 388 2.53 -26.08 -30.35
N GLU A 389 1.46 -25.81 -29.59
CA GLU A 389 0.13 -26.38 -29.73
C GLU A 389 -0.64 -25.77 -30.92
N LEU A 390 -0.35 -24.53 -31.32
CA LEU A 390 -0.91 -23.94 -32.53
C LEU A 390 -0.24 -24.46 -33.81
N ASN A 391 0.90 -25.16 -33.70
CA ASN A 391 1.51 -25.85 -34.84
C ASN A 391 0.63 -27.01 -35.36
N SER A 392 -0.30 -27.55 -34.55
CA SER A 392 -1.28 -28.54 -35.02
C SER A 392 -2.45 -27.91 -35.78
N LEU A 393 -2.67 -26.60 -35.57
CA LEU A 393 -3.71 -25.79 -36.22
C LEU A 393 -3.16 -25.00 -37.41
N THR A 394 -2.16 -25.53 -38.12
CA THR A 394 -1.59 -24.94 -39.36
C THR A 394 -2.63 -24.68 -40.44
N TRP A 395 -3.82 -25.28 -40.30
CA TRP A 395 -4.95 -25.02 -41.17
C TRP A 395 -5.55 -23.63 -40.93
N VAL A 396 -5.60 -23.11 -39.70
CA VAL A 396 -6.23 -21.82 -39.36
C VAL A 396 -5.35 -20.64 -39.80
N CYS A 397 -5.73 -19.93 -40.87
CA CYS A 397 -5.12 -18.64 -41.21
C CYS A 397 -5.92 -17.46 -40.63
N LEU A 398 -5.24 -16.63 -39.84
CA LEU A 398 -5.78 -15.40 -39.26
C LEU A 398 -4.98 -14.21 -39.80
N SER A 399 -5.28 -13.83 -41.04
CA SER A 399 -4.72 -12.65 -41.70
C SER A 399 -5.67 -11.45 -41.57
N LYS A 400 -5.14 -10.23 -41.67
CA LYS A 400 -5.98 -9.02 -41.77
C LYS A 400 -6.85 -9.11 -43.02
N LYS A 401 -8.07 -8.58 -42.95
CA LYS A 401 -9.09 -8.65 -44.01
C LYS A 401 -8.55 -8.30 -45.41
N ASP A 402 -7.68 -7.29 -45.49
CA ASP A 402 -7.13 -6.79 -46.75
C ASP A 402 -5.97 -7.64 -47.31
N GLU A 403 -5.49 -8.62 -46.54
CA GLU A 403 -4.38 -9.53 -46.87
C GLU A 403 -4.85 -10.98 -47.07
N ILE A 404 -6.15 -11.25 -46.91
CA ILE A 404 -6.72 -12.59 -47.09
C ILE A 404 -6.73 -12.93 -48.59
N ASN A 405 -5.90 -13.90 -48.96
CA ASN A 405 -5.94 -14.51 -50.30
C ASN A 405 -6.24 -16.02 -50.20
N TRP A 406 -6.57 -16.64 -51.33
CA TRP A 406 -6.96 -18.07 -51.38
C TRP A 406 -5.88 -19.01 -50.84
N SER A 407 -4.60 -18.65 -50.97
CA SER A 407 -3.49 -19.44 -50.42
C SER A 407 -3.51 -19.50 -48.89
N ASN A 408 -4.05 -18.48 -48.22
CA ASN A 408 -4.22 -18.47 -46.77
C ASN A 408 -5.41 -19.34 -46.32
N ILE A 409 -6.52 -19.36 -47.06
CA ILE A 409 -7.74 -20.06 -46.63
C ILE A 409 -7.70 -21.57 -46.94
N LYS A 410 -6.98 -21.96 -48.00
CA LYS A 410 -6.92 -23.34 -48.51
C LYS A 410 -6.57 -24.40 -47.45
N PRO A 411 -5.62 -24.17 -46.53
CA PRO A 411 -5.36 -25.08 -45.42
C PRO A 411 -6.57 -25.28 -44.50
N SER A 412 -7.29 -24.20 -44.14
CA SER A 412 -8.51 -24.26 -43.30
C SER A 412 -9.59 -25.12 -43.93
N ILE A 413 -9.88 -24.88 -45.21
CA ILE A 413 -10.92 -25.59 -45.95
C ILE A 413 -10.59 -27.08 -46.06
N SER A 414 -9.32 -27.40 -46.30
CA SER A 414 -8.86 -28.78 -46.43
C SER A 414 -9.06 -29.57 -45.14
N PHE A 415 -8.75 -28.99 -43.98
CA PHE A 415 -8.97 -29.61 -42.68
C PHE A 415 -10.47 -29.85 -42.39
N LEU A 416 -11.33 -28.87 -42.69
CA LEU A 416 -12.78 -28.99 -42.47
C LEU A 416 -13.41 -30.08 -43.33
N LYS A 417 -13.01 -30.17 -44.60
CA LYS A 417 -13.43 -31.26 -45.51
C LYS A 417 -13.04 -32.64 -44.95
N LEU A 418 -11.83 -32.76 -44.43
CA LEU A 418 -11.26 -34.04 -43.99
C LEU A 418 -11.88 -34.54 -42.67
N ASN A 419 -12.10 -33.65 -41.71
CA ASN A 419 -12.51 -34.04 -40.35
C ASN A 419 -14.02 -34.00 -40.11
N PHE A 420 -14.77 -33.20 -40.87
CA PHE A 420 -16.21 -33.01 -40.65
C PHE A 420 -17.07 -33.53 -41.81
N LYS A 421 -16.47 -34.17 -42.83
CA LYS A 421 -17.15 -34.72 -44.03
C LYS A 421 -18.10 -33.72 -44.71
N ILE A 422 -17.72 -32.45 -44.71
CA ILE A 422 -18.52 -31.38 -45.31
C ILE A 422 -18.14 -31.27 -46.79
N THR A 423 -19.10 -31.42 -47.70
CA THR A 423 -18.90 -31.25 -49.15
C THR A 423 -18.87 -29.75 -49.46
N LEU A 424 -17.66 -29.20 -49.54
CA LEU A 424 -17.42 -27.78 -49.78
C LEU A 424 -17.05 -27.56 -51.26
N ASN A 425 -17.98 -27.00 -52.03
CA ASN A 425 -17.79 -26.65 -53.45
C ASN A 425 -16.95 -25.37 -53.59
N GLU A 426 -15.72 -25.50 -54.09
CA GLU A 426 -14.72 -24.42 -54.08
C GLU A 426 -15.09 -23.23 -54.96
N GLU A 427 -15.88 -23.43 -56.02
CA GLU A 427 -16.36 -22.35 -56.91
C GLU A 427 -17.56 -21.58 -56.33
N GLU A 428 -18.42 -22.23 -55.54
CA GLU A 428 -19.54 -21.57 -54.84
C GLU A 428 -19.10 -20.85 -53.54
N LEU A 429 -17.94 -21.23 -52.98
CA LEU A 429 -17.46 -20.70 -51.71
C LEU A 429 -16.94 -19.27 -51.77
N TYR A 430 -16.61 -18.73 -52.95
CA TYR A 430 -16.27 -17.30 -53.07
C TYR A 430 -17.50 -16.41 -52.77
N GLU A 431 -18.67 -16.78 -53.29
CA GLU A 431 -19.94 -16.10 -52.99
C GLU A 431 -20.44 -16.44 -51.59
N GLN A 432 -20.26 -17.67 -51.08
CA GLN A 432 -20.63 -18.02 -49.71
C GLN A 432 -19.68 -17.43 -48.65
N PHE A 433 -18.42 -17.12 -48.96
CA PHE A 433 -17.55 -16.36 -48.05
C PHE A 433 -18.00 -14.90 -47.99
N LYS A 434 -18.44 -14.31 -49.11
CA LYS A 434 -19.19 -13.04 -49.09
C LYS A 434 -20.52 -13.16 -48.35
N MET A 435 -21.18 -14.32 -48.40
CA MET A 435 -22.41 -14.59 -47.68
C MET A 435 -22.18 -14.82 -46.18
N PHE A 436 -21.03 -15.39 -45.77
CA PHE A 436 -20.56 -15.54 -44.39
C PHE A 436 -20.09 -14.19 -43.83
N GLU A 437 -19.44 -13.36 -44.66
CA GLU A 437 -19.16 -11.95 -44.37
C GLU A 437 -20.47 -11.15 -44.25
N GLN A 438 -21.47 -11.40 -45.10
CA GLN A 438 -22.82 -10.81 -45.02
C GLN A 438 -23.63 -11.37 -43.84
N LEU A 439 -23.44 -12.62 -43.42
CA LEU A 439 -24.08 -13.24 -42.25
C LEU A 439 -23.46 -12.73 -40.96
N LEU A 440 -22.13 -12.57 -40.91
CA LEU A 440 -21.43 -11.86 -39.83
C LEU A 440 -21.91 -10.41 -39.74
N ARG A 441 -22.08 -9.71 -40.88
CA ARG A 441 -22.68 -8.36 -40.96
C ARG A 441 -24.15 -8.35 -40.50
N LYS A 442 -24.99 -9.28 -40.96
CA LYS A 442 -26.40 -9.42 -40.55
C LYS A 442 -26.56 -9.80 -39.07
N GLN A 443 -25.68 -10.65 -38.53
CA GLN A 443 -25.65 -10.95 -37.09
C GLN A 443 -25.14 -9.76 -36.28
N THR A 444 -24.27 -8.91 -36.84
CA THR A 444 -23.93 -7.63 -36.20
C THR A 444 -25.13 -6.68 -36.17
N ASP A 445 -25.96 -6.67 -37.22
CA ASP A 445 -27.22 -5.89 -37.25
C ASP A 445 -28.28 -6.47 -36.30
N GLU A 446 -28.39 -7.80 -36.15
CA GLU A 446 -29.26 -8.44 -35.13
C GLU A 446 -28.75 -8.23 -33.70
N TRP A 447 -27.43 -8.17 -33.48
CA TRP A 447 -26.84 -7.79 -32.19
C TRP A 447 -27.02 -6.30 -31.87
N GLN A 448 -27.07 -5.43 -32.89
CA GLN A 448 -27.50 -4.03 -32.75
C GLN A 448 -29.00 -3.92 -32.43
N CYS A 449 -29.85 -4.78 -32.99
CA CYS A 449 -31.30 -4.80 -32.69
C CYS A 449 -31.66 -5.40 -31.32
N LYS A 450 -30.77 -6.17 -30.67
CA LYS A 450 -30.97 -6.67 -29.29
C LYS A 450 -30.37 -5.76 -28.21
N THR A 451 -29.76 -4.64 -28.61
CA THR A 451 -29.16 -3.63 -27.71
C THR A 451 -29.88 -2.28 -27.76
N SER A 452 -31.05 -2.19 -28.40
CA SER A 452 -32.00 -1.07 -28.26
C SER A 452 -32.98 -1.29 -27.13
#